data_AF-A0A357J8H6-F1
#
_entry.id   AF-A0A357J8H6-F1
#
_cell.length_a   1.000
_cell.length_b   1.000
_cell.length_c   1.000
_cell.angle_alpha   90.00
_cell.angle_beta   90.00
_cell.angle_gamma   90.00
#
_symmetry.space_group_name_H-M   'P 1'
#
loop_
_entity.id
_entity.type
_entity.pdbx_description
1 polymer ?
#
loop_
_entity_poly.entity_id
_entity_poly.type
_entity_poly.pdbx_seq_one_letter_code
_entity_poly.pdbx_strand_id
1 'polypeptide(L)'
;MSSAPSRSDDPVGQVLTEATDALRDDILALGGPAPVILIDGRSGAGKTSLTRLLLERWPLDASPQLLALDSTYPGWDGLDAAVEDVTRHVLIPHANGQQGRWRRWDWSAGEYAESYGVDPDLPLVIEGSGILTPTTAALASVRVWVESPADSRRERALERDGDTYRPHWERWARQEDRHITRDDPAAHATRVFVVP
;
A
#
# COMPACT_ATOMS: atom_id res chain seq x y z
N MET A 1 46.74 5.54 -3.58
CA MET A 1 45.75 4.48 -3.26
C MET A 1 44.38 5.13 -3.31
N SER A 2 43.62 4.83 -4.35
CA SER A 2 42.28 5.39 -4.59
C SER A 2 41.27 4.43 -3.98
N SER A 3 40.60 4.86 -2.91
CA SER A 3 39.48 4.13 -2.32
C SER A 3 38.23 4.49 -3.11
N ALA A 4 37.77 3.58 -3.97
CA ALA A 4 36.44 3.67 -4.56
C ALA A 4 35.39 3.53 -3.44
N PRO A 5 34.28 4.28 -3.46
CA PRO A 5 33.21 4.10 -2.50
C PRO A 5 32.55 2.74 -2.75
N SER A 6 32.42 1.95 -1.67
CA SER A 6 31.67 0.70 -1.65
C SER A 6 30.27 0.97 -2.21
N ARG A 7 29.95 0.43 -3.38
CA ARG A 7 28.55 0.27 -3.79
C ARG A 7 27.92 -0.63 -2.72
N SER A 8 26.93 -0.11 -2.02
CA SER A 8 26.06 -0.90 -1.18
C SER A 8 25.40 -1.94 -2.07
N ASP A 9 25.75 -3.22 -1.91
CA ASP A 9 24.96 -4.34 -2.43
C ASP A 9 23.66 -4.40 -1.59
N ASP A 10 22.75 -3.45 -1.82
CA ASP A 10 21.39 -3.46 -1.25
C ASP A 10 20.39 -3.73 -2.39
N PRO A 11 20.12 -5.02 -2.70
CA PRO A 11 19.19 -5.39 -3.75
C PRO A 11 17.77 -4.88 -3.51
N VAL A 12 17.36 -4.78 -2.23
CA VAL A 12 16.05 -4.24 -1.85
C VAL A 12 15.98 -2.76 -2.20
N GLY A 13 16.97 -1.97 -1.75
CA GLY A 13 17.04 -0.55 -2.05
C GLY A 13 17.10 -0.26 -3.56
N GLN A 14 17.82 -1.09 -4.33
CA GLN A 14 17.86 -0.97 -5.79
C GLN A 14 16.47 -1.20 -6.41
N VAL A 15 15.79 -2.30 -6.08
CA VAL A 15 14.45 -2.61 -6.61
C VAL A 15 13.44 -1.52 -6.23
N LEU A 16 13.49 -1.01 -4.98
CA LEU A 16 12.59 0.06 -4.54
C LEU A 16 12.83 1.37 -5.31
N THR A 17 14.09 1.67 -5.63
CA THR A 17 14.46 2.85 -6.43
C THR A 17 13.94 2.72 -7.86
N GLU A 18 14.20 1.58 -8.51
CA GLU A 18 13.72 1.29 -9.87
C GLU A 18 12.18 1.29 -9.94
N ALA A 19 11.52 0.70 -8.95
CA ALA A 19 10.06 0.71 -8.84
C ALA A 19 9.51 2.13 -8.69
N THR A 20 10.15 2.95 -7.86
CA THR A 20 9.76 4.35 -7.68
C THR A 20 9.92 5.15 -8.97
N ASP A 21 11.01 4.95 -9.71
CA ASP A 21 11.21 5.62 -11.00
C ASP A 21 10.12 5.23 -12.02
N ALA A 22 9.81 3.93 -12.14
CA ALA A 22 8.74 3.47 -13.01
C ALA A 22 7.36 4.04 -12.62
N LEU A 23 7.05 4.14 -11.32
CA LEU A 23 5.80 4.73 -10.84
C LEU A 23 5.73 6.23 -11.11
N ARG A 24 6.85 6.95 -10.99
CA ARG A 24 6.90 8.38 -11.32
C ARG A 24 6.60 8.61 -12.79
N ASP A 25 7.17 7.79 -13.67
CA ASP A 25 6.91 7.87 -15.11
C ASP A 25 5.43 7.57 -15.43
N ASP A 26 4.84 6.55 -14.79
CA ASP A 26 3.42 6.23 -14.94
C ASP A 26 2.52 7.39 -14.48
N ILE A 27 2.82 7.99 -13.32
CA ILE A 27 2.05 9.12 -12.77
C ILE A 27 2.13 10.34 -13.69
N LEU A 28 3.32 10.67 -14.19
CA LEU A 28 3.52 11.78 -15.12
C LEU A 28 2.75 11.57 -16.43
N ALA A 29 2.63 10.33 -16.90
CA ALA A 29 1.91 10.00 -18.14
C ALA A 29 0.38 10.12 -18.03
N LEU A 30 -0.21 10.14 -16.83
CA LEU A 30 -1.66 10.22 -16.64
C LEU A 30 -2.26 11.57 -17.06
N GLY A 31 -1.52 12.67 -16.87
CA GLY A 31 -1.96 14.03 -17.24
C GLY A 31 -3.19 14.58 -16.52
N GLY A 32 -3.71 13.88 -15.50
CA GLY A 32 -4.86 14.29 -14.68
C GLY A 32 -4.44 14.85 -13.31
N PRO A 33 -5.30 15.67 -12.66
CA PRO A 33 -4.91 16.41 -11.46
C PRO A 33 -4.86 15.58 -10.17
N ALA A 34 -5.64 14.51 -10.07
CA ALA A 34 -5.81 13.74 -8.83
C ALA A 34 -5.75 12.21 -9.06
N PRO A 35 -4.60 11.66 -9.50
CA PRO A 35 -4.47 10.22 -9.72
C PRO A 35 -4.61 9.43 -8.41
N VAL A 36 -5.19 8.23 -8.53
CA VAL A 36 -5.31 7.26 -7.43
C VAL A 36 -4.30 6.13 -7.63
N ILE A 37 -3.43 5.92 -6.65
CA ILE A 37 -2.36 4.93 -6.67
C ILE A 37 -2.66 3.92 -5.57
N LEU A 38 -2.83 2.65 -5.94
CA LEU A 38 -2.98 1.54 -4.98
C LEU A 38 -1.70 0.71 -4.93
N ILE A 39 -1.19 0.47 -3.72
CA ILE A 39 -0.01 -0.35 -3.45
C ILE A 39 -0.39 -1.49 -2.52
N ASP A 40 -0.55 -2.67 -3.10
CA ASP A 40 -0.88 -3.92 -2.41
C ASP A 40 0.31 -4.88 -2.43
N GLY A 41 0.23 -5.94 -1.64
CA GLY A 41 1.28 -6.91 -1.35
C GLY A 41 1.08 -7.45 0.06
N ARG A 42 1.71 -8.58 0.37
CA ARG A 42 1.60 -9.18 1.71
C ARG A 42 2.37 -8.41 2.78
N SER A 43 2.11 -8.68 4.06
CA SER A 43 2.90 -8.17 5.17
C SER A 43 4.37 -8.53 5.00
N GLY A 44 5.26 -7.55 5.18
CA GLY A 44 6.70 -7.68 4.96
C GLY A 44 7.17 -7.59 3.51
N ALA A 45 6.27 -7.37 2.53
CA ALA A 45 6.64 -7.33 1.11
C ALA A 45 7.42 -6.05 0.69
N GLY A 46 7.45 -5.01 1.52
CA GLY A 46 8.14 -3.75 1.21
C GLY A 46 7.24 -2.61 0.72
N LYS A 47 5.91 -2.78 0.79
CA LYS A 47 4.92 -1.74 0.42
C LYS A 47 5.22 -0.37 1.03
N THR A 48 5.31 -0.30 2.35
CA THR A 48 5.56 0.95 3.09
C THR A 48 6.87 1.61 2.69
N SER A 49 7.91 0.83 2.44
CA SER A 49 9.20 1.36 1.96
C SER A 49 9.09 1.93 0.55
N LEU A 50 8.37 1.25 -0.36
CA LEU A 50 8.08 1.75 -1.70
C LEU A 50 7.25 3.02 -1.66
N THR A 51 6.16 3.04 -0.88
CA THR A 51 5.31 4.22 -0.73
C THR A 51 6.10 5.40 -0.19
N ARG A 52 6.90 5.21 0.87
CA ARG A 52 7.72 6.28 1.44
C ARG A 52 8.64 6.89 0.38
N LEU A 53 9.33 6.06 -0.38
CA LEU A 53 10.25 6.54 -1.43
C LEU A 53 9.51 7.24 -2.58
N LEU A 54 8.32 6.75 -2.95
CA LEU A 54 7.45 7.40 -3.93
C LEU A 54 7.00 8.78 -3.47
N LEU A 55 6.59 8.92 -2.21
CA LEU A 55 6.15 10.19 -1.62
C LEU A 55 7.30 11.20 -1.53
N GLU A 56 8.50 10.75 -1.14
CA GLU A 56 9.71 11.59 -1.12
C GLU A 56 10.10 12.10 -2.51
N ARG A 57 9.74 11.36 -3.56
CA ARG A 57 10.09 11.65 -4.95
C ARG A 57 8.86 11.97 -5.81
N TRP A 58 7.79 12.44 -5.17
CA TRP A 58 6.50 12.66 -5.81
C TRP A 58 6.64 13.59 -7.04
N PRO A 59 6.12 13.21 -8.21
CA PRO A 59 6.45 13.91 -9.45
C PRO A 59 5.50 15.06 -9.80
N LEU A 60 4.40 15.27 -9.05
CA LEU A 60 3.41 16.32 -9.32
C LEU A 60 3.53 17.47 -8.32
N ASP A 61 3.04 18.65 -8.71
CA ASP A 61 3.04 19.84 -7.84
C ASP A 61 2.11 19.68 -6.62
N ALA A 62 0.97 19.00 -6.81
CA ALA A 62 0.04 18.69 -5.74
C ALA A 62 0.55 17.48 -4.92
N SER A 63 0.82 17.72 -3.63
CA SER A 63 1.19 16.65 -2.71
C SER A 63 0.05 15.63 -2.56
N PRO A 64 0.37 14.33 -2.55
CA PRO A 64 -0.63 13.28 -2.41
C PRO A 64 -1.09 13.17 -0.96
N GLN A 65 -2.32 12.72 -0.78
CA GLN A 65 -2.83 12.22 0.49
C GLN A 65 -2.45 10.75 0.64
N LEU A 66 -1.95 10.34 1.80
CA LEU A 66 -1.61 8.94 2.11
C LEU A 66 -2.68 8.32 3.02
N LEU A 67 -3.19 7.16 2.60
CA LEU A 67 -3.96 6.25 3.44
C LEU A 67 -3.19 4.93 3.62
N ALA A 68 -2.62 4.72 4.81
CA ALA A 68 -2.05 3.42 5.16
C ALA A 68 -3.10 2.57 5.88
N LEU A 69 -3.48 1.43 5.28
CA LEU A 69 -4.53 0.56 5.81
C LEU A 69 -4.19 -0.06 7.17
N ASP A 70 -2.91 -0.14 7.55
CA ASP A 70 -2.49 -0.54 8.90
C ASP A 70 -3.16 0.31 9.99
N SER A 71 -3.58 1.54 9.65
CA SER A 71 -4.32 2.45 10.54
C SER A 71 -5.84 2.25 10.50
N THR A 72 -6.38 1.38 9.65
CA THR A 72 -7.83 1.25 9.41
C THR A 72 -8.38 -0.13 9.72
N TYR A 73 -7.54 -1.18 9.79
CA TYR A 73 -8.01 -2.55 10.09
C TYR A 73 -8.67 -2.64 11.47
N PRO A 74 -9.97 -3.00 11.56
CA PRO A 74 -10.62 -3.25 12.84
C PRO A 74 -10.14 -4.57 13.45
N GLY A 75 -8.97 -4.53 14.06
CA GLY A 75 -8.32 -5.68 14.67
C GLY A 75 -7.75 -6.69 13.66
N TRP A 76 -7.31 -7.83 14.19
CA TRP A 76 -6.57 -8.84 13.43
C TRP A 76 -7.39 -9.64 12.41
N ASP A 77 -8.71 -9.43 12.32
CA ASP A 77 -9.61 -9.97 11.28
C ASP A 77 -10.16 -8.88 10.35
N GLY A 78 -9.62 -7.68 10.46
CA GLY A 78 -10.21 -6.49 9.86
C GLY A 78 -9.91 -6.29 8.38
N LEU A 79 -9.21 -7.22 7.70
CA LEU A 79 -8.70 -6.98 6.34
C LEU A 79 -9.85 -6.64 5.38
N ASP A 80 -10.82 -7.55 5.21
CA ASP A 80 -11.95 -7.32 4.31
C ASP A 80 -12.81 -6.13 4.75
N ALA A 81 -13.01 -5.97 6.07
CA ALA A 81 -13.83 -4.89 6.61
C ALA A 81 -13.23 -3.50 6.33
N ALA A 82 -11.92 -3.35 6.48
CA ALA A 82 -11.23 -2.10 6.17
C ALA A 82 -11.24 -1.80 4.67
N VAL A 83 -11.01 -2.80 3.83
CA VAL A 83 -11.06 -2.63 2.37
C VAL A 83 -12.46 -2.23 1.91
N GLU A 84 -13.51 -2.83 2.48
CA GLU A 84 -14.90 -2.44 2.19
C GLU A 84 -15.18 -0.99 2.63
N ASP A 85 -14.80 -0.61 3.85
CA ASP A 85 -15.00 0.74 4.39
C ASP A 85 -14.29 1.79 3.54
N VAL A 86 -13.02 1.56 3.20
CA VAL A 86 -12.20 2.43 2.34
C VAL A 86 -12.77 2.50 0.93
N THR A 87 -13.21 1.39 0.36
CA THR A 87 -13.85 1.41 -0.97
C THR A 87 -15.09 2.29 -0.96
N ARG A 88 -15.97 2.10 0.03
CA ARG A 88 -17.26 2.77 0.14
C ARG A 88 -17.14 4.25 0.49
N HIS A 89 -16.20 4.61 1.37
CA HIS A 89 -16.14 5.93 1.97
C HIS A 89 -14.95 6.78 1.51
N VAL A 90 -13.97 6.21 0.82
CA VAL A 90 -12.83 6.92 0.26
C VAL A 90 -12.81 6.81 -1.26
N LEU A 91 -12.64 5.61 -1.82
CA LEU A 91 -12.38 5.44 -3.25
C LEU A 91 -13.59 5.81 -4.12
N ILE A 92 -14.80 5.35 -3.77
CA ILE A 92 -16.01 5.70 -4.53
C ILE A 92 -16.28 7.21 -4.47
N PRO A 93 -16.29 7.89 -3.30
CA PRO A 93 -16.43 9.34 -3.26
C PRO A 93 -15.35 10.09 -4.04
N HIS A 94 -14.07 9.72 -3.88
CA HIS A 94 -12.94 10.36 -4.57
C HIS A 94 -13.11 10.28 -6.09
N ALA A 95 -13.43 9.09 -6.62
CA ALA A 95 -13.70 8.89 -8.04
C ALA A 95 -14.91 9.69 -8.58
N ASN A 96 -15.83 10.12 -7.70
CA ASN A 96 -16.99 10.94 -8.04
C ASN A 96 -16.77 12.44 -7.78
N GLY A 97 -15.56 12.88 -7.45
CA GLY A 97 -15.30 14.28 -7.13
C GLY A 97 -15.90 14.71 -5.79
N GLN A 98 -16.12 13.77 -4.87
CA GLN A 98 -16.75 14.00 -3.57
C GLN A 98 -15.76 13.79 -2.42
N GLN A 99 -15.97 14.54 -1.34
CA GLN A 99 -15.20 14.40 -0.10
C GLN A 99 -15.34 12.98 0.47
N GLY A 100 -14.20 12.28 0.54
CA GLY A 100 -14.08 10.99 1.20
C GLY A 100 -13.82 11.14 2.69
N ARG A 101 -13.94 10.04 3.43
CA ARG A 101 -13.50 9.98 4.83
C ARG A 101 -13.09 8.57 5.21
N TRP A 102 -12.17 8.45 6.15
CA TRP A 102 -11.80 7.20 6.79
C TRP A 102 -11.65 7.38 8.30
N ARG A 103 -11.68 6.29 9.05
CA ARG A 103 -11.51 6.30 10.50
C ARG A 103 -10.27 5.53 10.91
N ARG A 104 -9.52 6.09 11.85
CA ARG A 104 -8.42 5.37 12.49
C ARG A 104 -8.98 4.27 13.39
N TRP A 105 -8.35 3.11 13.34
CA TRP A 105 -8.50 2.07 14.34
C TRP A 105 -7.46 2.27 15.45
N ASP A 106 -7.92 2.37 16.69
CA ASP A 106 -7.04 2.35 17.84
C ASP A 106 -6.76 0.91 18.25
N TRP A 107 -5.57 0.42 17.91
CA TRP A 107 -5.14 -0.94 18.24
C TRP A 107 -5.02 -1.19 19.75
N SER A 108 -4.80 -0.16 20.56
CA SER A 108 -4.65 -0.30 22.01
C SER A 108 -6.01 -0.39 22.69
N ALA A 109 -6.96 0.46 22.26
CA ALA A 109 -8.32 0.47 22.80
C ALA A 109 -9.25 -0.56 22.13
N GLY A 110 -8.91 -1.05 20.94
CA GLY A 110 -9.74 -1.99 20.18
C GLY A 110 -11.02 -1.35 19.66
N GLU A 111 -10.98 -0.08 19.29
CA GLU A 111 -12.14 0.69 18.81
C GLU A 111 -11.77 1.71 17.73
N TYR A 112 -12.78 2.23 17.03
CA TYR A 112 -12.59 3.33 16.09
C TYR A 112 -12.37 4.65 16.83
N ALA A 113 -11.42 5.45 16.35
CA ALA A 113 -11.06 6.74 16.89
C ALA A 113 -11.37 7.88 15.89
N GLU A 114 -10.40 8.76 15.63
CA GLU A 114 -10.60 9.97 14.82
C GLU A 114 -10.97 9.65 13.36
N SER A 115 -11.72 10.57 12.75
CA SER A 115 -12.06 10.56 11.32
C SER A 115 -11.22 11.59 10.58
N TYR A 116 -10.77 11.23 9.38
CA TYR A 116 -9.96 12.06 8.50
C TYR A 116 -10.66 12.24 7.15
N GLY A 117 -10.68 13.47 6.64
CA GLY A 117 -11.22 13.77 5.32
C GLY A 117 -10.24 13.40 4.21
N VAL A 118 -10.78 13.13 3.02
CA VAL A 118 -10.01 12.90 1.79
C VAL A 118 -10.54 13.83 0.71
N ASP A 119 -9.69 14.75 0.29
CA ASP A 119 -9.99 15.75 -0.74
C ASP A 119 -9.98 15.10 -2.12
N PRO A 120 -11.08 15.17 -2.90
CA PRO A 120 -11.13 14.61 -4.26
C PRO A 120 -10.22 15.35 -5.26
N ASP A 121 -9.82 16.59 -4.97
CA ASP A 121 -9.02 17.41 -5.88
C ASP A 121 -7.51 17.15 -5.73
N LEU A 122 -7.10 16.33 -4.75
CA LEU A 122 -5.71 15.97 -4.51
C LEU A 122 -5.43 14.51 -4.89
N PRO A 123 -4.20 14.20 -5.34
CA PRO A 123 -3.78 12.82 -5.56
C PRO A 123 -3.94 11.97 -4.29
N LEU A 124 -4.19 10.68 -4.47
CA LEU A 124 -4.41 9.75 -3.36
C LEU A 124 -3.55 8.50 -3.53
N VAL A 125 -2.74 8.21 -2.52
CA VAL A 125 -1.96 6.96 -2.42
C VAL A 125 -2.56 6.12 -1.29
N ILE A 126 -2.95 4.89 -1.60
CA ILE A 126 -3.41 3.93 -0.60
C ILE A 126 -2.45 2.74 -0.59
N GLU A 127 -1.89 2.42 0.58
CA GLU A 127 -1.05 1.24 0.78
C GLU A 127 -1.68 0.28 1.79
N GLY A 128 -1.58 -1.02 1.54
CA GLY A 128 -1.97 -2.03 2.52
C GLY A 128 -2.35 -3.36 1.89
N SER A 129 -2.24 -4.43 2.68
CA SER A 129 -2.67 -5.77 2.25
C SER A 129 -4.18 -5.80 1.98
N GLY A 130 -4.58 -6.20 0.77
CA GLY A 130 -5.99 -6.42 0.42
C GLY A 130 -6.64 -5.31 -0.39
N ILE A 131 -5.97 -4.18 -0.59
CA ILE A 131 -6.58 -3.02 -1.26
C ILE A 131 -6.83 -3.24 -2.75
N LEU A 132 -6.15 -4.16 -3.42
CA LEU A 132 -6.23 -4.38 -4.86
C LEU A 132 -7.20 -5.52 -5.20
N THR A 133 -8.48 -5.17 -5.27
CA THR A 133 -9.60 -6.05 -5.65
C THR A 133 -10.09 -5.70 -7.06
N PRO A 134 -10.93 -6.53 -7.72
CA PRO A 134 -11.55 -6.15 -8.99
C PRO A 134 -12.28 -4.79 -8.94
N THR A 135 -12.96 -4.52 -7.82
CA THR A 135 -13.71 -3.28 -7.61
C THR A 135 -12.80 -2.07 -7.47
N THR A 136 -11.79 -2.15 -6.59
CA THR A 136 -10.87 -1.02 -6.35
C THR A 136 -9.92 -0.81 -7.52
N ALA A 137 -9.57 -1.85 -8.27
CA ALA A 137 -8.81 -1.75 -9.50
C ALA A 137 -9.51 -0.93 -10.59
N ALA A 138 -10.85 -0.86 -10.59
CA ALA A 138 -11.60 -0.02 -11.52
C ALA A 138 -11.62 1.47 -11.10
N LEU A 139 -11.22 1.77 -9.86
CA LEU A 139 -11.20 3.12 -9.29
C LEU A 139 -9.79 3.72 -9.22
N ALA A 140 -8.77 2.98 -9.67
CA ALA A 140 -7.36 3.34 -9.53
C ALA A 140 -6.72 3.69 -10.87
N SER A 141 -5.85 4.70 -10.88
CA SER A 141 -5.06 5.10 -12.03
C SER A 141 -3.80 4.25 -12.18
N VAL A 142 -3.13 3.95 -11.05
CA VAL A 142 -1.95 3.06 -10.99
C VAL A 142 -2.19 1.99 -9.92
N ARG A 143 -1.88 0.74 -10.26
CA ARG A 143 -2.17 -0.43 -9.42
C ARG A 143 -0.91 -1.27 -9.29
N VAL A 144 -0.41 -1.38 -8.07
CA VAL A 144 0.88 -2.01 -7.79
C VAL A 144 0.66 -3.24 -6.94
N TRP A 145 1.18 -4.37 -7.39
CA TRP A 145 1.38 -5.56 -6.57
C TRP A 145 2.86 -5.68 -6.20
N VAL A 146 3.17 -5.66 -4.92
CA VAL A 146 4.51 -5.89 -4.38
C VAL A 146 4.60 -7.33 -3.92
N GLU A 147 5.36 -8.12 -4.67
CA GLU A 147 5.62 -9.52 -4.40
C GLU A 147 6.93 -9.67 -3.63
N SER A 148 7.01 -10.68 -2.76
CA SER A 148 8.24 -10.95 -2.02
C SER A 148 8.31 -12.39 -1.53
N PRO A 149 9.49 -13.04 -1.53
CA PRO A 149 9.64 -14.40 -1.06
C PRO A 149 9.08 -14.59 0.36
N ALA A 150 8.43 -15.74 0.59
CA ALA A 150 7.73 -16.02 1.84
C ALA A 150 8.65 -15.95 3.08
N ASP A 151 9.88 -16.43 2.95
CA ASP A 151 10.86 -16.40 4.03
C ASP A 151 11.32 -14.96 4.29
N SER A 152 11.71 -14.22 3.24
CA SER A 152 12.14 -12.82 3.34
C SER A 152 11.08 -11.92 3.98
N ARG A 153 9.82 -12.02 3.54
CA ARG A 153 8.74 -11.19 4.09
C ARG A 153 8.41 -11.55 5.54
N ARG A 154 8.52 -12.83 5.91
CA ARG A 154 8.26 -13.29 7.28
C ARG A 154 9.33 -12.78 8.23
N GLU A 155 10.58 -12.86 7.83
CA GLU A 155 11.71 -12.30 8.58
C GLU A 155 11.49 -10.79 8.81
N ARG A 156 11.30 -10.01 7.74
CA ARG A 156 11.06 -8.56 7.82
C ARG A 156 9.86 -8.19 8.69
N ALA A 157 8.74 -8.90 8.57
CA ALA A 157 7.55 -8.59 9.34
C ALA A 157 7.74 -8.89 10.83
N LEU A 158 8.46 -9.96 11.17
CA LEU A 158 8.78 -10.29 12.57
C LEU A 158 9.84 -9.35 13.16
N GLU A 159 10.80 -8.89 12.37
CA GLU A 159 11.77 -7.87 12.81
C GLU A 159 11.10 -6.52 13.08
N ARG A 160 10.13 -6.12 12.25
CA ARG A 160 9.40 -4.85 12.39
C ARG A 160 8.45 -4.84 13.59
N ASP A 161 7.57 -5.84 13.67
CA ASP A 161 6.41 -5.81 14.58
C ASP A 161 6.55 -6.76 15.78
N GLY A 162 7.62 -7.57 15.80
CA GLY A 162 8.06 -8.34 16.96
C GLY A 162 6.99 -9.26 17.55
N ASP A 163 6.93 -9.27 18.89
CA ASP A 163 6.08 -10.16 19.67
C ASP A 163 4.59 -9.78 19.64
N THR A 164 4.25 -8.55 19.28
CA THR A 164 2.85 -8.13 19.13
C THR A 164 2.21 -8.78 17.91
N TYR A 165 2.97 -8.97 16.82
CA TYR A 165 2.47 -9.56 15.59
C TYR A 165 2.60 -11.08 15.53
N ARG A 166 3.63 -11.65 16.17
CA ARG A 166 3.93 -13.09 16.14
C ARG A 166 2.71 -14.00 16.47
N PRO A 167 1.86 -13.72 17.48
CA PRO A 167 0.69 -14.55 17.78
C PRO A 167 -0.40 -14.50 16.69
N HIS A 168 -0.38 -13.46 15.87
CA HIS A 168 -1.41 -13.18 14.88
C HIS A 168 -0.97 -13.46 13.44
N TRP A 169 0.32 -13.80 13.23
CA TRP A 169 0.89 -14.08 11.90
C TRP A 169 0.03 -15.01 11.05
N GLU A 170 -0.26 -16.22 11.56
CA GLU A 170 -1.02 -17.21 10.79
C GLU A 170 -2.45 -16.75 10.51
N ARG A 171 -3.06 -16.06 11.48
CA ARG A 171 -4.41 -15.52 11.35
C ARG A 171 -4.46 -14.47 10.26
N TRP A 172 -3.51 -13.55 10.25
CA TRP A 172 -3.39 -12.52 9.24
C TRP A 172 -3.08 -13.11 7.86
N ALA A 173 -2.09 -14.00 7.78
CA ALA A 173 -1.68 -14.67 6.54
C ALA A 173 -2.85 -15.39 5.86
N ARG A 174 -3.75 -16.05 6.62
CA ARG A 174 -4.97 -16.65 6.07
C ARG A 174 -5.90 -15.64 5.41
N GLN A 175 -5.96 -14.40 5.89
CA GLN A 175 -6.77 -13.37 5.24
C GLN A 175 -6.14 -12.92 3.92
N GLU A 176 -4.82 -12.74 3.91
CA GLU A 176 -4.08 -12.43 2.68
C GLU A 176 -4.23 -13.53 1.65
N ASP A 177 -4.12 -14.81 2.05
CA ASP A 177 -4.27 -15.94 1.13
C ASP A 177 -5.70 -16.01 0.56
N ARG A 178 -6.73 -15.71 1.36
CA ARG A 178 -8.12 -15.60 0.90
C ARG A 178 -8.28 -14.47 -0.11
N HIS A 179 -7.72 -13.30 0.17
CA HIS A 179 -7.73 -12.16 -0.74
C HIS A 179 -7.05 -12.51 -2.07
N ILE A 180 -5.84 -13.06 -2.04
CA ILE A 180 -5.11 -13.45 -3.26
C ILE A 180 -5.90 -14.47 -4.08
N THR A 181 -6.49 -15.47 -3.43
CA THR A 181 -7.28 -16.51 -4.12
C THR A 181 -8.58 -15.96 -4.71
N ARG A 182 -9.25 -15.04 -3.99
CA ARG A 182 -10.54 -14.47 -4.38
C ARG A 182 -10.40 -13.41 -5.47
N ASP A 183 -9.41 -12.53 -5.30
CA ASP A 183 -9.34 -11.25 -6.01
C ASP A 183 -8.25 -11.20 -7.07
N ASP A 184 -7.29 -12.15 -7.08
CA ASP A 184 -6.16 -12.19 -8.01
C ASP A 184 -5.48 -10.82 -8.24
N PRO A 185 -4.96 -10.18 -7.16
CA PRO A 185 -4.50 -8.79 -7.21
C PRO A 185 -3.41 -8.55 -8.26
N ALA A 186 -2.52 -9.53 -8.46
CA ALA A 186 -1.45 -9.45 -9.45
C ALA A 186 -2.01 -9.33 -10.88
N ALA A 187 -3.12 -10.00 -11.21
CA ALA A 187 -3.76 -9.89 -12.52
C ALA A 187 -4.41 -8.51 -12.77
N HIS A 188 -4.71 -7.77 -11.71
CA HIS A 188 -5.26 -6.41 -11.79
C HIS A 188 -4.20 -5.31 -11.74
N ALA A 189 -2.94 -5.65 -11.45
CA ALA A 189 -1.87 -4.67 -11.34
C ALA A 189 -1.44 -4.11 -12.71
N THR A 190 -1.12 -2.82 -12.77
CA THR A 190 -0.37 -2.21 -13.90
C THR A 190 1.14 -2.43 -13.75
N ARG A 191 1.61 -2.64 -12.53
CA ARG A 191 3.00 -2.93 -12.18
C ARG A 191 3.08 -4.02 -11.14
N VAL A 192 3.97 -4.98 -11.36
CA VAL A 192 4.36 -5.97 -10.37
C VAL A 192 5.83 -5.79 -10.07
N PHE A 193 6.18 -5.60 -8.80
CA PHE A 193 7.57 -5.49 -8.36
C PHE A 193 7.90 -6.63 -7.41
N VAL A 194 9.01 -7.32 -7.67
CA VAL A 194 9.49 -8.43 -6.82
C VAL A 194 10.61 -7.92 -5.93
N VAL A 195 10.32 -7.76 -4.64
CA VAL A 195 11.30 -7.33 -3.64
C VAL A 195 11.96 -8.56 -3.02
N PRO A 196 13.29 -8.74 -3.16
CA PRO A 196 14.01 -9.93 -2.70
C PRO A 196 13.96 -10.12 -1.17
#